data_AF-A0A0X3Q8V8-F1
#
_entry.id   AF-A0A0X3Q8V8-F1
#
_cell.length_a   1.000
_cell.length_b   1.000
_cell.length_c   1.000
_cell.angle_alpha   90.00
_cell.angle_beta   90.00
_cell.angle_gamma   90.00
#
_symmetry.space_group_name_H-M   'P 1'
#
loop_
_entity.id
_entity.type
_entity.pdbx_description
1 polymer ?
#
loop_
_entity_poly.entity_id
_entity_poly.type
_entity_poly.pdbx_seq_one_letter_code
_entity_poly.pdbx_strand_id
1 'polypeptide(L)'
;MAIPVLTSQSTYADFYVNFLLPNKFCLFSDELTVNWPARRLWTQPNGTVNIGALLEGFKEDGSLCVADCRRLEFGAHPTLNLSPSEYLSYWKSRKRHEDEQLLYLKDWHYFRYASCLPDRCG
;
A
#
# COMPACT_ATOMS: atom_id res chain seq x y z
N MET A 1 16.99 18.22 -12.32
CA MET A 1 17.92 17.27 -11.67
C MET A 1 17.30 15.88 -11.74
N ALA A 2 18.05 14.86 -12.15
CA ALA A 2 17.58 13.48 -12.17
C ALA A 2 17.79 12.82 -10.80
N ILE A 3 16.88 11.94 -10.40
CA ILE A 3 17.04 11.13 -9.18
C ILE A 3 18.05 10.02 -9.46
N PRO A 4 19.14 9.87 -8.66
CA PRO A 4 20.07 8.76 -8.82
C PRO A 4 19.37 7.41 -8.65
N VAL A 5 19.66 6.45 -9.52
CA VAL A 5 19.04 5.12 -9.52
C VAL A 5 20.07 4.07 -9.10
N LEU A 6 19.69 3.21 -8.14
CA LEU A 6 20.47 2.07 -7.67
C LEU A 6 19.98 0.79 -8.33
N THR A 7 20.94 -0.03 -8.74
CA THR A 7 20.74 -1.26 -9.52
C THR A 7 21.17 -2.49 -8.74
N SER A 8 20.96 -3.67 -9.31
CA SER A 8 21.50 -4.95 -8.84
C SER A 8 23.04 -4.97 -8.75
N GLN A 9 23.70 -4.04 -9.45
CA GLN A 9 25.15 -3.85 -9.38
C GLN A 9 25.59 -2.94 -8.23
N SER A 10 24.67 -2.19 -7.62
CA SER A 10 24.99 -1.30 -6.51
C SER A 10 25.21 -2.11 -5.23
N THR A 11 26.33 -1.86 -4.55
CA THR A 11 26.59 -2.52 -3.27
C THR A 11 25.85 -1.80 -2.13
N TYR A 12 25.61 -2.52 -1.04
CA TYR A 12 25.08 -1.91 0.18
C TYR A 12 26.02 -0.82 0.73
N ALA A 13 27.34 -1.02 0.62
CA ALA A 13 28.32 -0.03 1.06
C ALA A 13 28.21 1.28 0.25
N ASP A 14 28.05 1.18 -1.08
CA ASP A 14 27.83 2.35 -1.94
C ASP A 14 26.53 3.07 -1.60
N PHE A 15 25.45 2.32 -1.38
CA PHE A 15 24.18 2.89 -0.91
C PHE A 15 24.36 3.61 0.43
N TYR A 16 25.02 2.97 1.39
CA TYR A 16 25.22 3.50 2.73
C TYR A 16 26.02 4.80 2.72
N VAL A 17 27.21 4.78 2.12
CA VAL A 17 28.14 5.93 2.14
C VAL A 17 27.61 7.09 1.31
N ASN A 18 27.02 6.83 0.15
CA ASN A 18 26.66 7.89 -0.79
C ASN A 18 25.24 8.44 -0.59
N PHE A 19 24.34 7.68 0.05
CA PHE A 19 22.92 8.06 0.16
C PHE A 19 22.39 8.00 1.60
N LEU A 20 22.50 6.87 2.29
CA LEU A 20 21.89 6.71 3.61
C LEU A 20 22.57 7.60 4.66
N LEU A 21 23.89 7.52 4.80
CA LEU A 21 24.68 8.30 5.74
C LEU A 21 24.53 9.83 5.54
N PRO A 22 24.61 10.37 4.30
CA PRO A 22 24.40 11.80 4.06
C PRO A 22 22.93 12.22 3.95
N ASN A 23 21.97 11.31 4.15
CA ASN A 23 20.54 11.56 4.01
C ASN A 23 20.13 12.14 2.64
N LYS A 24 20.59 11.50 1.55
CA LYS A 24 20.26 11.86 0.17
C LYS A 24 19.26 10.87 -0.43
N PHE A 25 18.35 11.37 -1.25
CA PHE A 25 17.39 10.53 -1.96
C PHE A 25 18.05 9.74 -3.10
N CYS A 26 17.56 8.52 -3.30
CA CYS A 26 17.83 7.67 -4.46
C CYS A 26 16.60 6.82 -4.77
N LEU A 27 16.52 6.32 -6.00
CA LEU A 27 15.50 5.38 -6.42
C LEU A 27 16.12 3.99 -6.58
N PHE A 28 15.50 2.96 -6.02
CA PHE A 28 15.85 1.58 -6.34
C PHE A 28 15.16 1.18 -7.64
N SER A 29 15.93 0.67 -8.59
CA SER A 29 15.41 0.13 -9.85
C SER A 29 14.49 -1.06 -9.62
N ASP A 30 13.59 -1.31 -10.57
CA ASP A 30 12.57 -2.35 -10.42
C ASP A 30 13.15 -3.77 -10.46
N GLU A 31 14.34 -3.97 -11.02
CA GLU A 31 15.04 -5.26 -11.04
C GLU A 31 15.23 -5.84 -9.63
N LEU A 32 15.41 -4.99 -8.62
CA LEU A 32 15.58 -5.41 -7.22
C LEU A 32 14.31 -6.01 -6.62
N THR A 33 13.15 -5.75 -7.25
CA THR A 33 11.84 -6.26 -6.82
C THR A 33 11.26 -7.30 -7.77
N VAL A 34 11.96 -7.69 -8.85
CA VAL A 34 11.44 -8.57 -9.92
C VAL A 34 10.85 -9.88 -9.40
N ASN A 35 11.44 -10.42 -8.35
CA ASN A 35 11.05 -11.70 -7.77
C ASN A 35 9.95 -11.57 -6.69
N TRP A 36 9.56 -10.35 -6.31
CA TRP A 36 8.54 -10.14 -5.28
C TRP A 36 7.19 -10.70 -5.73
N PRO A 37 6.53 -11.56 -4.93
CA PRO A 37 5.22 -12.10 -5.29
C PRO A 37 4.19 -11.01 -5.62
N ALA A 38 4.25 -9.87 -4.93
CA ALA A 38 3.39 -8.71 -5.18
C ALA A 38 3.37 -8.27 -6.66
N ARG A 39 4.51 -8.34 -7.37
CA ARG A 39 4.59 -7.97 -8.80
C ARG A 39 3.76 -8.86 -9.73
N ARG A 40 3.42 -10.08 -9.29
CA ARG A 40 2.64 -11.06 -10.05
C ARG A 40 1.24 -11.27 -9.49
N LEU A 41 1.08 -11.17 -8.17
CA LEU A 41 -0.18 -11.45 -7.48
C LEU A 41 -1.10 -10.24 -7.42
N TRP A 42 -0.53 -9.04 -7.26
CA TRP A 42 -1.31 -7.80 -7.05
C TRP A 42 -1.38 -6.93 -8.30
N THR A 43 -1.07 -7.50 -9.47
CA THR A 43 -1.11 -6.85 -10.77
C THR A 43 -2.09 -7.56 -11.68
N GLN A 44 -2.77 -6.80 -12.54
CA GLN A 44 -3.64 -7.30 -13.59
C GLN A 44 -2.85 -7.38 -14.92
N PRO A 45 -3.30 -8.18 -15.91
CA PRO A 45 -2.66 -8.26 -17.22
C PRO A 45 -2.55 -6.92 -17.97
N ASN A 46 -3.45 -5.97 -17.68
CA ASN A 46 -3.43 -4.60 -18.23
C ASN A 46 -2.46 -3.64 -17.48
N GLY A 47 -1.66 -4.14 -16.54
CA GLY A 47 -0.72 -3.35 -15.75
C GLY A 47 -1.34 -2.58 -14.58
N THR A 48 -2.64 -2.72 -14.33
CA THR A 48 -3.32 -2.08 -13.19
C THR A 48 -3.25 -2.93 -11.91
N VAL A 49 -3.62 -2.35 -10.77
CA VAL A 49 -3.62 -3.04 -9.48
C VAL A 49 -4.74 -4.10 -9.43
N ASN A 50 -4.40 -5.32 -9.03
CA ASN A 50 -5.36 -6.35 -8.65
C ASN A 50 -5.75 -6.17 -7.18
N ILE A 51 -6.64 -5.22 -6.92
CA ILE A 51 -7.07 -4.87 -5.56
C ILE A 51 -7.76 -6.05 -4.85
N GLY A 52 -8.42 -6.95 -5.59
CA GLY A 52 -9.08 -8.11 -5.02
C GLY A 52 -8.09 -9.10 -4.42
N ALA A 53 -7.00 -9.39 -5.16
CA ALA A 53 -5.91 -10.23 -4.65
C ALA A 53 -5.13 -9.56 -3.51
N LEU A 54 -4.99 -8.24 -3.54
CA LEU A 54 -4.39 -7.49 -2.42
C LEU A 54 -5.24 -7.61 -1.15
N LEU A 55 -6.57 -7.51 -1.27
CA LEU A 55 -7.49 -7.57 -0.14
C LEU A 55 -7.83 -8.98 0.34
N GLU A 56 -7.43 -10.02 -0.39
CA GLU A 56 -7.77 -11.41 -0.08
C GLU A 56 -7.25 -11.87 1.29
N GLY A 57 -6.03 -11.48 1.66
CA GLY A 57 -5.46 -11.80 2.97
C GLY A 57 -6.15 -11.11 4.15
N PHE A 58 -7.15 -10.26 3.90
CA PHE A 58 -7.81 -9.43 4.90
C PHE A 58 -9.32 -9.68 5.01
N LYS A 59 -9.86 -10.65 4.25
CA LYS A 59 -11.30 -10.92 4.14
C LYS A 59 -11.94 -11.38 5.46
N GLU A 60 -11.20 -12.00 6.36
CA GLU A 60 -11.69 -12.50 7.65
C GLU A 60 -11.48 -11.41 8.72
N ASP A 61 -12.58 -10.79 9.16
CA ASP A 61 -12.70 -9.89 10.31
C ASP A 61 -11.87 -8.59 10.30
N GLY A 62 -11.26 -8.22 9.17
CA GLY A 62 -10.49 -6.98 9.03
C GLY A 62 -11.38 -5.73 8.94
N SER A 63 -11.07 -4.70 9.75
CA SER A 63 -11.50 -3.32 9.52
C SER A 63 -10.34 -2.54 8.91
N LEU A 64 -10.56 -1.92 7.75
CA LEU A 64 -9.62 -1.04 7.08
C LEU A 64 -9.82 0.40 7.53
N CYS A 65 -8.74 1.07 7.93
CA CYS A 65 -8.75 2.51 8.14
C CYS A 65 -8.47 3.23 6.82
N VAL A 66 -9.44 4.00 6.35
CA VAL A 66 -9.41 4.66 5.04
C VAL A 66 -9.67 6.15 5.21
N ALA A 67 -8.79 7.00 4.69
CA ALA A 67 -8.95 8.45 4.80
C ALA A 67 -9.90 8.98 3.71
N ASP A 68 -10.86 9.83 4.09
CA ASP A 68 -11.68 10.58 3.13
C ASP A 68 -10.99 11.90 2.77
N CYS A 69 -10.24 11.89 1.67
CA CYS A 69 -9.44 13.01 1.20
C CYS A 69 -10.24 14.17 0.61
N ARG A 70 -11.58 14.03 0.44
CA ARG A 70 -12.45 15.16 0.05
C ARG A 70 -12.90 15.98 1.26
N ARG A 71 -12.82 15.41 2.46
CA ARG A 71 -13.23 16.06 3.71
C ARG A 71 -12.02 16.56 4.47
N LEU A 72 -12.20 17.68 5.15
CA LEU A 72 -11.21 18.21 6.09
C LEU A 72 -11.93 18.52 7.40
N GLU A 73 -11.53 17.81 8.46
CA GLU A 73 -12.06 17.96 9.80
C GLU A 73 -10.90 18.23 10.74
N PHE A 74 -10.93 19.36 11.45
CA PHE A 74 -9.87 19.76 12.39
C PHE A 74 -8.46 19.76 11.76
N GLY A 75 -8.35 20.09 10.47
CA GLY A 75 -7.07 20.13 9.75
C GLY A 75 -6.54 18.77 9.27
N ALA A 76 -7.34 17.71 9.37
CA ALA A 76 -6.99 16.37 8.89
C ALA A 76 -8.09 15.77 8.03
N HIS A 77 -7.72 14.82 7.17
CA HIS A 77 -8.70 13.97 6.48
C HIS A 77 -9.28 12.97 7.48
N PRO A 78 -10.62 12.91 7.65
CA PRO A 78 -11.22 11.99 8.60
C PRO A 78 -10.98 10.54 8.16
N THR A 79 -10.76 9.67 9.15
CA THR A 79 -10.57 8.23 8.94
C THR A 79 -11.91 7.51 9.07
N LEU A 80 -12.28 6.76 8.04
CA LEU A 80 -13.41 5.85 8.01
C LEU A 80 -12.93 4.43 8.28
N ASN A 81 -13.78 3.64 8.95
CA ASN A 81 -13.58 2.20 9.09
C ASN A 81 -14.45 1.51 8.05
N LEU A 82 -13.83 0.77 7.13
CA LEU A 82 -14.52 0.00 6.10
C LEU A 82 -14.06 -1.44 6.14
N SER A 83 -14.97 -2.39 5.93
CA SER A 83 -14.59 -3.76 5.63
C SER A 83 -13.83 -3.82 4.28
N PRO A 84 -12.97 -4.84 4.06
CA PRO A 84 -12.35 -5.08 2.77
C PRO A 84 -13.35 -5.18 1.62
N SER A 85 -14.54 -5.76 1.87
CA SER A 85 -15.61 -5.87 0.89
C SER A 85 -16.21 -4.52 0.50
N GLU A 86 -16.45 -3.63 1.48
CA GLU A 86 -16.91 -2.27 1.23
C GLU A 86 -15.87 -1.46 0.44
N TYR A 87 -14.61 -1.53 0.84
CA TYR A 87 -13.53 -0.82 0.14
C TYR A 87 -13.29 -1.39 -1.28
N LEU A 88 -13.38 -2.70 -1.47
CA LEU A 88 -13.31 -3.33 -2.79
C LEU A 88 -14.44 -2.85 -3.70
N SER A 89 -15.65 -2.73 -3.15
CA SER A 89 -16.82 -2.23 -3.88
C SER A 89 -16.62 -0.78 -4.30
N TYR A 90 -16.16 0.07 -3.39
CA TYR A 90 -15.76 1.45 -3.67
C TYR A 90 -14.70 1.53 -4.78
N TRP A 91 -13.64 0.73 -4.68
CA TRP A 91 -12.55 0.76 -5.66
C TRP A 91 -13.01 0.38 -7.07
N LYS A 92 -13.93 -0.59 -7.18
CA LYS A 92 -14.47 -1.06 -8.46
C LYS A 92 -15.53 -0.13 -9.06
N SER A 93 -16.32 0.54 -8.23
CA SER A 93 -17.37 1.46 -8.70
C SER A 93 -16.81 2.81 -9.17
N ARG A 94 -15.59 3.14 -8.76
CA ARG A 94 -14.94 4.43 -9.02
C ARG A 94 -14.80 4.72 -10.52
N LYS A 95 -15.57 5.68 -11.03
CA LYS A 95 -15.38 6.22 -12.39
C LYS A 95 -14.37 7.36 -12.27
N ARG A 96 -13.27 7.27 -13.04
CA ARG A 96 -12.20 8.28 -13.04
C ARG A 96 -12.79 9.70 -13.08
N HIS A 97 -12.57 10.45 -11.98
CA HIS A 97 -12.72 11.91 -11.79
C HIS A 97 -14.01 12.53 -11.24
N GLU A 98 -15.13 11.81 -11.10
CA GLU A 98 -16.41 12.46 -10.73
C GLU A 98 -17.01 12.03 -9.37
N ASP A 99 -16.37 11.11 -8.64
CA ASP A 99 -16.93 10.65 -7.38
C ASP A 99 -16.85 11.72 -6.27
N GLU A 100 -17.96 11.86 -5.54
CA GLU A 100 -18.10 12.75 -4.37
C GLU A 100 -17.12 12.38 -3.24
N GLN A 101 -16.62 11.14 -3.23
CA GLN A 101 -15.74 10.59 -2.19
C GLN A 101 -14.37 10.14 -2.73
N LEU A 102 -13.28 10.61 -2.10
CA LEU A 102 -11.90 10.19 -2.40
C LEU A 102 -11.34 9.41 -1.22
N LEU A 103 -11.54 8.10 -1.23
CA LEU A 103 -11.10 7.23 -0.15
C LEU A 103 -9.69 6.70 -0.44
N TYR A 104 -8.77 6.97 0.47
CA TYR A 104 -7.36 6.59 0.36
C TYR A 104 -6.96 5.62 1.48
N LEU A 105 -6.57 4.41 1.10
CA LEU A 105 -5.97 3.41 1.99
C LEU A 105 -4.48 3.74 2.16
N LYS A 106 -4.16 4.55 3.17
CA LYS A 106 -2.82 5.14 3.36
C LYS A 106 -1.85 4.26 4.13
N ASP A 107 -2.34 3.54 5.14
CA ASP A 107 -1.50 3.05 6.21
C ASP A 107 -1.73 1.53 6.42
N TRP A 108 -0.77 0.73 5.92
CA TRP A 108 -0.79 -0.75 5.98
C TRP A 108 -0.69 -1.31 7.40
N HIS A 109 -0.36 -0.49 8.41
CA HIS A 109 -0.28 -0.90 9.82
C HIS A 109 -1.63 -0.88 10.54
N TYR A 110 -2.70 -0.35 9.95
CA TYR A 110 -4.03 -0.30 10.57
C TYR A 110 -4.93 -1.46 10.18
N PHE A 111 -4.36 -2.65 9.95
CA PHE A 111 -5.14 -3.85 10.22
C PHE A 111 -5.25 -3.94 11.74
N ARG A 112 -6.38 -3.47 12.27
CA ARG A 112 -6.74 -3.73 13.66
C ARG A 112 -6.82 -5.24 13.76
N TYR A 113 -5.78 -5.88 14.28
CA TYR A 113 -5.77 -7.33 14.49
C TYR A 113 -7.08 -7.69 15.19
N ALA A 114 -7.77 -8.71 14.66
CA ALA A 114 -8.55 -9.62 15.47
C ALA A 114 -7.59 -10.26 16.49
N SER A 115 -7.20 -9.48 17.49
CA SER A 115 -6.48 -9.94 18.67
C SER A 115 -7.49 -10.69 19.53
N CYS A 116 -7.82 -11.92 19.12
CA CYS A 116 -8.41 -13.01 19.90
C CYS A 116 -8.56 -14.24 18.98
N LEU A 117 -7.45 -14.91 18.64
CA LEU A 117 -7.49 -16.36 18.42
C LEU A 117 -7.11 -17.00 19.76
N PRO A 118 -8.04 -17.65 20.48
CA PRO A 118 -7.66 -18.49 21.59
C PRO A 118 -6.94 -19.73 21.02
N ASP A 119 -5.80 -20.05 21.62
CA ASP A 119 -5.14 -21.35 21.62
C ASP A 119 -4.80 -22.00 20.26
N ARG A 120 -3.57 -21.76 19.79
CA ARG A 120 -2.74 -22.79 19.15
C ARG A 120 -1.26 -22.62 19.52
N CYS A 121 -0.95 -22.96 20.78
CA CYS A 121 0.33 -23.60 21.10
C CYS A 121 0.08 -25.12 21.07
N GLY A 122 0.73 -25.80 20.14
CA GLY A 122 0.86 -27.25 20.05
C GLY A 122 2.18 -27.55 19.35
#